data_AF-A0AA37HR21-F1
#
_entry.id   AF-A0AA37HR21-F1
#
_cell.length_a   1.000
_cell.length_b   1.000
_cell.length_c   1.000
_cell.angle_alpha   90.00
_cell.angle_beta   90.00
_cell.angle_gamma   90.00
#
_symmetry.space_group_name_H-M   'P 1'
#
loop_
_entity.id
_entity.type
_entity.pdbx_description
1 polymer ?
#
loop_
_entity_poly.entity_id
_entity_poly.type
_entity_poly.pdbx_seq_one_letter_code
_entity_poly.pdbx_strand_id
1 'polypeptide(L)'
;MDIFDKETRSRLMGRIRGKDTKPEMLVRRLAHRLGFRFRLHRRDLPGSPDLVFPGRRKVVFVHGCYWHRHPGCRLAYQPKSNKDFWAAKFAANVARDEKAVVDLREQGWDTLVIWECEAKDSDLVASRLSAHLGRSEDR
;
A
#
# COMPACT_ATOMS: atom_id res chain seq x y z
N MET A 1 -12.93 26.41 1.71
CA MET A 1 -11.85 26.74 2.64
C MET A 1 -11.00 25.51 2.89
N ASP A 2 -9.68 25.64 2.80
CA ASP A 2 -8.77 24.71 3.48
C ASP A 2 -8.77 25.08 4.96
N ILE A 3 -8.84 24.08 5.84
CA ILE A 3 -9.04 24.29 7.29
C ILE A 3 -7.73 24.75 7.96
N PHE A 4 -6.59 24.55 7.29
CA PHE A 4 -5.25 24.81 7.81
C PHE A 4 -4.49 25.81 6.93
N ASP A 5 -3.72 26.69 7.56
CA ASP A 5 -2.79 27.58 6.86
C ASP A 5 -1.66 26.80 6.18
N LYS A 6 -0.93 27.46 5.27
CA LYS A 6 0.11 26.84 4.42
C LYS A 6 1.25 26.23 5.25
N GLU A 7 1.61 26.84 6.38
CA GLU A 7 2.69 26.39 7.25
C GLU A 7 2.26 25.17 8.07
N THR A 8 1.07 25.21 8.65
CA THR A 8 0.45 24.07 9.34
C THR A 8 0.28 22.88 8.40
N ARG A 9 -0.13 23.12 7.15
CA ARG A 9 -0.22 22.06 6.13
C ARG A 9 1.14 21.47 5.81
N SER A 10 2.17 22.30 5.62
CA SER A 10 3.53 21.83 5.34
C SER A 10 4.07 20.96 6.49
N ARG A 11 3.87 21.41 7.73
CA ARG A 11 4.25 20.66 8.94
C ARG A 11 3.46 19.35 9.11
N LEU A 12 2.17 19.34 8.79
CA LEU A 12 1.34 18.12 8.77
C LEU A 12 1.82 17.13 7.71
N MET A 13 2.10 17.61 6.49
CA MET A 13 2.61 16.77 5.39
C MET A 13 3.99 16.19 5.72
N GLY A 14 4.86 16.94 6.39
CA GLY A 14 6.16 16.45 6.87
C GLY A 14 6.06 15.39 7.97
N ARG A 15 4.93 15.28 8.68
CA ARG A 15 4.67 14.25 9.69
C ARG A 15 4.06 12.97 9.12
N ILE A 16 3.64 12.97 7.85
CA ILE A 16 3.15 11.76 7.18
C ILE A 16 4.34 10.83 6.97
N ARG A 17 4.47 9.84 7.84
CA ARG A 17 5.51 8.81 7.75
C ARG A 17 5.25 7.97 6.49
N GLY A 18 6.28 7.79 5.67
CA GLY A 18 6.21 6.96 4.47
C GLY A 18 6.38 5.46 4.74
N LYS A 19 6.49 5.03 6.00
CA LYS A 19 6.72 3.64 6.43
C LYS A 19 6.10 3.39 7.80
N ASP A 20 5.79 2.13 8.09
CA ASP A 20 5.22 1.66 9.36
C ASP A 20 3.93 2.39 9.72
N THR A 21 3.15 2.70 8.68
CA THR A 21 1.83 3.28 8.85
C THR A 21 0.92 2.30 9.60
N LYS A 22 -0.12 2.82 10.28
CA LYS A 22 -1.12 1.98 10.96
C LYS A 22 -1.66 0.83 10.08
N PRO A 23 -2.05 1.05 8.81
CA PRO A 23 -2.50 -0.03 7.93
C PRO A 23 -1.40 -1.07 7.64
N GLU A 24 -0.15 -0.64 7.38
CA GLU A 24 0.97 -1.58 7.19
C GLU A 24 1.17 -2.47 8.40
N MET A 25 1.19 -1.87 9.59
CA MET A 25 1.39 -2.61 10.84
C MET A 25 0.27 -3.63 11.09
N LEU A 26 -0.96 -3.31 10.74
CA LEU A 26 -2.09 -4.23 10.84
C LEU A 26 -1.93 -5.40 9.87
N VAL A 27 -1.62 -5.15 8.60
CA VAL A 27 -1.40 -6.19 7.59
C VAL A 27 -0.25 -7.11 8.01
N ARG A 28 0.86 -6.55 8.51
CA ARG A 28 2.01 -7.33 9.03
C ARG A 28 1.61 -8.24 10.20
N ARG A 29 0.85 -7.70 11.17
CA ARG A 29 0.38 -8.49 12.32
C ARG A 29 -0.57 -9.61 11.90
N LEU A 30 -1.48 -9.35 10.95
CA LEU A 30 -2.39 -10.36 10.44
C LEU A 30 -1.67 -11.45 9.66
N ALA A 31 -0.77 -11.08 8.74
CA ALA A 31 0.03 -12.06 8.01
C ALA A 31 0.81 -12.98 8.95
N HIS A 32 1.41 -12.43 10.01
CA HIS A 32 2.11 -13.21 11.03
C HIS A 32 1.15 -14.11 11.83
N ARG A 33 -0.03 -13.59 12.23
CA ARG A 33 -1.05 -14.37 12.95
C ARG A 33 -1.57 -15.55 12.14
N LEU A 34 -1.68 -15.38 10.82
CA LEU A 34 -2.07 -16.43 9.87
C LEU A 34 -0.95 -17.44 9.59
N GLY A 35 0.20 -17.32 10.25
CA GLY A 35 1.33 -18.25 10.12
C GLY A 35 2.26 -17.96 8.94
N PHE A 36 2.03 -16.90 8.16
CA PHE A 36 2.88 -16.60 7.02
C PHE A 36 4.18 -15.90 7.44
N ARG A 37 5.31 -16.38 6.90
CA ARG A 37 6.62 -15.73 7.05
C ARG A 37 6.89 -14.84 5.85
N PHE A 38 7.21 -13.57 6.12
CA PHE A 38 7.51 -12.57 5.09
C PHE A 38 8.84 -11.87 5.36
N ARG A 39 9.37 -11.27 4.30
CA ARG A 39 10.47 -10.30 4.37
C ARG A 39 9.91 -8.90 4.14
N LEU A 40 10.46 -7.93 4.85
CA LEU A 40 10.13 -6.51 4.70
C LEU A 40 11.23 -5.81 3.89
N HIS A 41 10.88 -4.70 3.26
CA HIS A 41 11.82 -3.73 2.67
C HIS A 41 12.80 -4.32 1.62
N ARG A 42 12.32 -5.22 0.76
CA ARG A 42 13.08 -5.69 -0.41
C ARG A 42 13.12 -4.61 -1.48
N ARG A 43 14.09 -3.69 -1.35
CA ARG A 43 14.34 -2.60 -2.31
C ARG A 43 14.88 -3.06 -3.65
N ASP A 44 15.30 -4.32 -3.72
CA ASP A 44 15.72 -5.02 -4.93
C ASP A 44 14.52 -5.40 -5.83
N LEU A 45 13.29 -5.34 -5.33
CA LEU A 45 12.09 -5.57 -6.12
C LEU A 45 11.45 -4.26 -6.61
N PRO A 46 10.88 -4.24 -7.84
CA PRO A 46 10.16 -3.09 -8.36
C PRO A 46 9.05 -2.64 -7.41
N GLY A 47 8.92 -1.33 -7.21
CA GLY A 47 7.90 -0.75 -6.31
C GLY A 47 8.20 -0.90 -4.81
N SER A 48 9.27 -1.60 -4.41
CA SER A 48 9.62 -1.84 -3.00
C SER A 48 8.42 -2.36 -2.17
N PRO A 49 7.95 -3.59 -2.43
CA PRO A 49 6.75 -4.12 -1.76
C PRO A 49 6.87 -4.14 -0.24
N ASP A 50 5.74 -3.91 0.44
CA ASP A 50 5.69 -3.87 1.90
C ASP A 50 5.97 -5.23 2.52
N LEU A 51 5.31 -6.27 2.02
CA LEU A 51 5.54 -7.65 2.44
C LEU A 51 5.90 -8.51 1.22
N VAL A 52 6.96 -9.31 1.36
CA VAL A 52 7.43 -10.22 0.33
C VAL A 52 7.41 -11.64 0.87
N PHE A 53 6.88 -12.59 0.09
CA PHE A 53 6.81 -14.01 0.40
C PHE A 53 7.63 -14.80 -0.64
N PRO A 54 8.97 -14.87 -0.50
CA PRO A 54 9.83 -15.42 -1.55
C PRO A 54 9.51 -16.87 -1.91
N GLY A 55 9.18 -17.71 -0.92
CA GLY A 55 8.85 -19.11 -1.15
C GLY A 55 7.59 -19.33 -2.01
N ARG A 56 6.74 -18.31 -2.13
CA ARG A 56 5.47 -18.38 -2.88
C ARG A 56 5.50 -17.54 -4.16
N ARG A 57 6.57 -16.78 -4.39
CA ARG A 57 6.64 -15.70 -5.40
C ARG A 57 5.44 -14.74 -5.32
N LYS A 58 5.08 -14.33 -4.09
CA LYS A 58 3.97 -13.39 -3.86
C LYS A 58 4.44 -12.16 -3.11
N VAL A 59 3.88 -11.00 -3.45
CA VAL A 59 4.16 -9.73 -2.78
C VAL A 59 2.85 -9.02 -2.44
N VAL A 60 2.86 -8.28 -1.34
CA VAL A 60 1.73 -7.47 -0.89
C VAL A 60 2.17 -6.03 -0.75
N PHE A 61 1.40 -5.15 -1.39
CA PHE A 61 1.50 -3.69 -1.27
C PHE A 61 0.39 -3.17 -0.36
N VAL A 62 0.74 -2.25 0.52
CA VAL A 62 -0.19 -1.53 1.39
C VAL A 62 -0.29 -0.09 0.91
N HIS A 63 -1.32 0.21 0.13
CA HIS A 63 -1.47 1.52 -0.49
C HIS A 63 -2.33 2.46 0.35
N GLY A 64 -1.80 3.65 0.63
CA GLY A 64 -2.58 4.77 1.11
C GLY A 64 -3.58 5.24 0.05
N CYS A 65 -4.88 5.22 0.35
CA CYS A 65 -5.94 5.60 -0.58
C CYS A 65 -5.75 7.02 -1.14
N TYR A 66 -5.24 7.94 -0.32
CA TYR A 66 -4.95 9.31 -0.74
C TYR A 66 -3.84 9.39 -1.80
N TRP A 67 -2.71 8.74 -1.57
CA TRP A 67 -1.50 8.87 -2.41
C TRP A 67 -1.58 8.08 -3.71
N HIS A 68 -2.20 6.91 -3.66
CA HIS A 68 -2.31 5.96 -4.78
C HIS A 68 -3.69 6.02 -5.46
N ARG A 69 -4.54 6.99 -5.07
CA ARG A 69 -5.83 7.28 -5.72
C ARG A 69 -6.78 6.09 -5.79
N HIS A 70 -7.13 5.51 -4.63
CA HIS A 70 -8.10 4.42 -4.56
C HIS A 70 -9.44 4.80 -5.24
N PRO A 71 -9.86 4.12 -6.32
CA PRO A 71 -11.08 4.46 -7.03
C PRO A 71 -12.31 4.34 -6.12
N GLY A 72 -13.21 5.33 -6.15
CA GLY A 72 -14.44 5.32 -5.34
C GLY A 72 -14.24 5.52 -3.84
N CYS A 73 -13.02 5.76 -3.36
CA CYS A 73 -12.75 5.92 -1.93
C CYS A 73 -12.88 7.37 -1.46
N ARG A 74 -13.60 7.60 -0.35
CA ARG A 74 -13.72 8.94 0.29
C ARG A 74 -12.37 9.51 0.77
N LEU A 75 -11.40 8.66 1.06
CA LEU A 75 -10.06 9.08 1.50
C LEU A 75 -9.20 9.58 0.33
N ALA A 76 -9.53 9.24 -0.91
CA ALA A 76 -8.86 9.71 -2.13
C ALA A 76 -9.38 11.09 -2.59
N TYR A 77 -9.59 12.02 -1.65
CA TYR A 77 -10.08 13.36 -1.99
C TYR A 77 -9.02 14.18 -2.72
N GLN A 78 -9.44 15.13 -3.55
CA GLN A 78 -8.53 16.06 -4.22
C GLN A 78 -8.36 17.32 -3.38
N PRO A 79 -7.12 17.73 -3.06
CA PRO A 79 -6.86 19.01 -2.40
C PRO A 79 -7.41 20.17 -3.23
N LYS A 80 -8.01 21.15 -2.56
CA LYS A 80 -8.57 22.34 -3.24
C LYS A 80 -7.47 23.32 -3.67
N SER A 81 -6.32 23.30 -3.01
CA SER A 81 -5.13 24.11 -3.33
C SER A 81 -4.13 23.34 -4.18
N ASN A 82 -3.38 24.04 -5.05
CA ASN A 82 -2.31 23.49 -5.92
C ASN A 82 -2.77 22.27 -6.73
N LYS A 83 -3.96 22.36 -7.34
CA LYS A 83 -4.62 21.24 -8.03
C LYS A 83 -3.73 20.61 -9.09
N ASP A 84 -3.05 21.41 -9.90
CA ASP A 84 -2.22 20.92 -11.02
C ASP A 84 -1.00 20.14 -10.51
N PHE A 85 -0.32 20.68 -9.47
CA PHE A 85 0.77 19.99 -8.81
C PHE A 85 0.33 18.64 -8.23
N TRP A 86 -0.81 18.62 -7.54
CA TRP A 86 -1.34 17.38 -6.95
C TRP A 86 -1.79 16.40 -8.02
N ALA A 87 -2.46 16.85 -9.08
CA ALA A 87 -2.87 16.02 -10.19
C ALA A 87 -1.67 15.34 -10.86
N ALA A 88 -0.62 16.12 -11.18
CA ALA A 88 0.62 15.59 -11.73
C ALA A 88 1.31 14.60 -10.77
N LYS A 89 1.37 14.92 -9.47
CA LYS A 89 1.97 14.05 -8.46
C LYS A 89 1.22 12.73 -8.31
N PHE A 90 -0.11 12.77 -8.29
CA PHE A 90 -0.94 11.58 -8.21
C PHE A 90 -0.81 10.72 -9.47
N ALA A 91 -0.85 11.33 -10.65
CA ALA A 91 -0.65 10.62 -11.92
C ALA A 91 0.72 9.92 -11.96
N ALA A 92 1.78 10.60 -11.53
CA ALA A 92 3.13 10.02 -11.45
C ALA A 92 3.23 8.87 -10.44
N ASN A 93 2.46 8.91 -9.34
CA ASN A 93 2.40 7.80 -8.39
C ASN A 93 1.70 6.59 -9.00
N VAL A 94 0.50 6.76 -9.56
CA VAL A 94 -0.27 5.68 -10.19
C VAL A 94 0.53 5.03 -11.31
N ALA A 95 1.15 5.83 -12.19
CA ALA A 95 1.99 5.30 -13.26
C ALA A 95 3.19 4.49 -12.75
N ARG A 96 3.78 4.89 -11.62
CA ARG A 96 4.87 4.14 -10.97
C ARG A 96 4.37 2.83 -10.38
N ASP A 97 3.20 2.82 -9.76
CA ASP A 97 2.60 1.63 -9.16
C ASP A 97 2.23 0.61 -10.25
N GLU A 98 1.61 1.07 -11.34
CA GLU A 98 1.29 0.24 -12.51
C GLU A 98 2.56 -0.39 -13.11
N LYS A 99 3.61 0.43 -13.30
CA LYS A 99 4.90 -0.07 -13.79
C LYS A 99 5.50 -1.11 -12.84
N ALA A 100 5.47 -0.87 -11.53
CA ALA A 100 5.99 -1.83 -10.56
C ALA A 100 5.25 -3.17 -10.60
N VAL A 101 3.92 -3.14 -10.73
CA VAL A 101 3.10 -4.35 -10.86
C VAL A 101 3.43 -5.12 -12.14
N VAL A 102 3.60 -4.42 -13.27
CA VAL A 102 4.01 -5.03 -14.54
C VAL A 102 5.39 -5.67 -14.42
N ASP A 103 6.40 -4.92 -13.96
CA ASP A 103 7.77 -5.41 -13.82
C ASP A 103 7.86 -6.62 -12.87
N LEU A 104 7.05 -6.63 -11.79
CA LEU A 104 6.96 -7.76 -10.87
C LEU A 104 6.32 -8.99 -11.51
N ARG A 105 5.23 -8.81 -12.27
CA ARG A 105 4.57 -9.90 -12.99
C ARG A 105 5.48 -10.52 -14.04
N GLU A 106 6.25 -9.70 -14.76
CA GLU A 106 7.26 -10.17 -15.72
C GLU A 106 8.38 -11.00 -15.03
N GLN A 107 8.72 -10.65 -13.80
CA GLN A 107 9.63 -11.42 -12.95
C GLN A 107 8.97 -12.66 -12.32
N GLY A 108 7.70 -12.93 -12.62
CA GLY A 108 6.94 -14.08 -12.14
C GLY A 108 6.45 -13.93 -10.70
N TRP A 109 6.30 -12.70 -10.21
CA TRP A 109 5.69 -12.41 -8.92
C TRP A 109 4.19 -12.15 -9.07
N ASP A 110 3.41 -12.75 -8.19
CA ASP A 110 2.01 -12.40 -7.99
C ASP A 110 1.91 -11.23 -6.98
N THR A 111 0.97 -10.33 -7.23
CA THR A 111 0.86 -9.04 -6.54
C THR A 111 -0.52 -8.87 -5.92
N LEU A 112 -0.57 -8.52 -4.64
CA LEU A 112 -1.79 -8.12 -3.94
C LEU A 112 -1.67 -6.70 -3.44
N VAL A 113 -2.66 -5.88 -3.73
CA VAL A 113 -2.80 -4.54 -3.14
C VAL A 113 -3.86 -4.60 -2.04
N ILE A 114 -3.52 -4.10 -0.85
CA ILE A 114 -4.42 -3.84 0.27
C ILE A 114 -4.48 -2.33 0.48
N TRP A 115 -5.68 -1.76 0.42
CA TRP A 115 -5.87 -0.32 0.60
C TRP A 115 -6.00 0.06 2.07
N GLU A 116 -5.56 1.27 2.44
CA GLU A 116 -5.65 1.74 3.84
C GLU A 116 -7.09 1.75 4.39
N CYS A 117 -8.09 1.92 3.52
CA CYS A 117 -9.49 1.88 3.93
C CYS A 117 -9.96 0.46 4.23
N GLU A 118 -9.45 -0.54 3.50
CA GLU A 118 -9.72 -1.96 3.75
C GLU A 118 -8.99 -2.44 4.99
N ALA A 119 -7.80 -1.90 5.28
CA ALA A 119 -7.01 -2.24 6.46
C ALA A 119 -7.68 -1.87 7.80
N LYS A 120 -8.86 -1.25 7.81
CA LYS A 120 -9.68 -1.08 9.02
C LYS A 120 -10.48 -2.33 9.37
N ASP A 121 -10.73 -3.19 8.39
CA ASP A 121 -11.43 -4.45 8.55
C ASP A 121 -10.41 -5.60 8.55
N SER A 122 -10.13 -6.12 9.73
CA SER A 122 -9.14 -7.19 9.88
C SER A 122 -9.55 -8.49 9.21
N ASP A 123 -10.85 -8.78 9.17
CA ASP A 123 -11.36 -10.05 8.64
C ASP A 123 -11.31 -10.04 7.11
N LEU A 124 -11.67 -8.90 6.50
CA LEU A 124 -11.48 -8.66 5.07
C LEU A 124 -10.00 -8.83 4.68
N VAL A 125 -9.08 -8.17 5.40
CA VAL A 125 -7.65 -8.28 5.10
C VAL A 125 -7.16 -9.71 5.28
N ALA A 126 -7.55 -10.39 6.36
CA ALA A 126 -7.15 -11.77 6.62
C ALA A 126 -7.64 -12.72 5.52
N SER A 127 -8.88 -12.53 5.06
CA SER A 127 -9.46 -13.29 3.94
C SER A 127 -8.69 -13.05 2.64
N ARG A 128 -8.43 -11.80 2.28
CA ARG A 128 -7.64 -11.45 1.08
C ARG A 128 -6.22 -12.00 1.14
N LEU A 129 -5.55 -11.88 2.28
CA LEU A 129 -4.22 -12.45 2.50
C LEU A 129 -4.23 -13.96 2.33
N SER A 130 -5.21 -14.66 2.93
CA SER A 130 -5.32 -16.12 2.84
C SER A 130 -5.64 -16.57 1.41
N ALA A 131 -6.54 -15.88 0.72
CA ALA A 131 -6.90 -16.17 -0.67
C ALA A 131 -5.71 -15.96 -1.61
N HIS A 132 -4.99 -14.85 -1.45
CA HIS A 132 -3.83 -14.56 -2.27
C HIS A 132 -2.66 -15.46 -1.94
N LEU A 133 -2.32 -15.66 -0.67
CA LEU A 133 -1.15 -16.45 -0.28
C LEU A 133 -1.40 -17.94 -0.43
N GLY A 134 -2.66 -18.41 -0.39
CA GLY A 134 -3.04 -19.81 -0.37
C GLY A 134 -2.98 -20.41 1.04
N ARG A 135 -3.15 -21.74 1.17
CA ARG A 135 -3.00 -22.44 2.45
C ARG A 135 -1.64 -22.11 3.07
N SER A 136 -1.59 -21.74 4.35
CA SER A 136 -0.33 -21.74 5.09
C SER A 136 0.20 -23.17 5.01
N GLU A 137 1.32 -23.38 4.31
CA GLU A 137 1.99 -24.67 4.33
C GLU A 137 2.59 -24.76 5.72
N ASP A 138 1.79 -25.30 6.63
CA ASP A 138 2.25 -25.89 7.87
C ASP A 138 3.03 -27.14 7.46
N ARG A 139 4.34 -27.04 7.68
CA ARG A 139 5.33 -28.09 7.92
C ARG A 139 4.88 -29.55 7.79
#